data_AF-A0A9Q4WTX1-F1
#
_entry.id   AF-A0A9Q4WTX1-F1
#
_cell.length_a   1.000
_cell.length_b   1.000
_cell.length_c   1.000
_cell.angle_alpha   90.00
_cell.angle_beta   90.00
_cell.angle_gamma   90.00
#
_symmetry.space_group_name_H-M   'P 1'
#
loop_
_entity.id
_entity.type
_entity.pdbx_description
1 polymer ?
#
loop_
_entity_poly.entity_id
_entity_poly.type
_entity_poly.pdbx_seq_one_letter_code
_entity_poly.pdbx_strand_id
1 'polypeptide(L)'
;MEDKIVEIARFYEPEAAQMIESLLKSEGVNCYLRNEYTSRIQYPVNVGGIRIELLESEVPRAKEILEANGYEFPKEDEEDEQLQAVSGWVRHVPFLRHLPLEKQIIVLFILVAVFLALVIYFGSLVSSN
;
A
#
# COMPACT_ATOMS: atom_id res chain seq x y z
N MET A 1 30.06 1.60 1.80
CA MET A 1 28.72 1.55 1.19
C MET A 1 27.74 1.55 2.34
N GLU A 2 26.78 2.47 2.35
CA GLU A 2 25.70 2.41 3.34
C GLU A 2 24.85 1.20 3.01
N ASP A 3 24.71 0.29 3.98
CA ASP A 3 23.88 -0.89 3.84
C ASP A 3 22.41 -0.46 3.88
N LYS A 4 21.66 -0.81 2.83
CA LYS A 4 20.29 -0.34 2.64
C LYS A 4 19.32 -1.40 3.14
N ILE A 5 18.19 -0.94 3.66
CA ILE A 5 17.06 -1.82 3.99
C ILE A 5 16.26 -2.06 2.71
N VAL A 6 16.02 -3.33 2.38
CA VAL A 6 15.27 -3.77 1.20
C VAL A 6 14.11 -4.69 1.59
N GLU A 7 13.04 -4.64 0.83
CA GLU A 7 11.88 -5.53 0.96
C GLU A 7 12.19 -6.85 0.25
N ILE A 8 12.00 -7.98 0.94
CA ILE A 8 12.22 -9.32 0.37
C ILE A 8 10.92 -10.08 0.09
N ALA A 9 9.85 -9.75 0.82
CA ALA A 9 8.56 -10.43 0.70
C ALA A 9 7.44 -9.57 1.28
N ARG A 10 6.22 -9.81 0.79
CA ARG A 10 5.01 -9.15 1.25
C ARG A 10 3.94 -10.19 1.57
N PHE A 11 3.22 -9.95 2.67
CA PHE A 11 2.18 -10.83 3.18
C PHE A 11 0.90 -10.04 3.45
N TYR A 12 -0.24 -10.62 3.10
CA TYR A 12 -1.54 -10.05 3.45
C TYR A 12 -2.12 -10.64 4.74
N GLU A 13 -1.57 -11.79 5.16
CA GLU A 13 -1.93 -12.46 6.41
C GLU A 13 -0.86 -12.17 7.48
N PRO A 14 -1.24 -11.63 8.65
CA PRO A 14 -0.28 -11.31 9.71
C PRO A 14 0.40 -12.54 10.30
N GLU A 15 -0.30 -13.68 10.35
CA GLU A 15 0.23 -14.94 10.89
C GLU A 15 1.39 -15.46 10.04
N ALA A 16 1.25 -15.41 8.70
CA ALA A 16 2.30 -15.79 7.78
C ALA A 16 3.52 -14.86 7.88
N ALA A 17 3.29 -13.55 7.94
CA ALA A 17 4.38 -12.57 8.10
C ALA A 17 5.19 -12.81 9.39
N GLN A 18 4.49 -13.04 10.49
CA GLN A 18 5.09 -13.26 11.80
C GLN A 18 5.84 -14.60 11.89
N MET A 19 5.35 -15.63 11.20
CA MET A 19 6.04 -16.91 11.07
C MET A 19 7.39 -16.76 10.38
N ILE A 20 7.44 -16.01 9.27
CA ILE A 20 8.68 -15.76 8.53
C ILE A 20 9.64 -14.89 9.31
N GLU A 21 9.14 -13.86 10.00
CA GLU A 21 9.95 -13.04 10.90
C GLU A 21 10.61 -13.92 11.99
N SER A 22 9.83 -14.79 12.62
CA SER A 22 10.33 -15.70 13.65
C SER A 22 11.39 -16.65 13.12
N LEU A 23 11.20 -17.21 11.92
CA LEU A 23 12.15 -18.10 11.28
C LEU A 23 13.49 -17.39 10.98
N LEU A 24 13.42 -16.23 10.33
CA LEU A 24 14.62 -15.46 9.99
C LEU A 24 15.38 -15.03 11.25
N LYS A 25 14.67 -14.58 12.29
CA LYS A 25 15.28 -14.20 13.57
C LYS A 25 15.90 -15.40 14.30
N SER A 26 15.28 -16.59 14.26
CA SER A 26 15.85 -17.80 14.88
C SER A 26 17.14 -18.24 14.20
N GLU A 27 17.27 -18.00 12.89
CA GLU A 27 18.48 -18.28 12.11
C GLU A 27 19.50 -17.13 12.17
N GLY A 28 19.23 -16.10 12.98
CA GLY A 28 20.14 -14.99 13.23
C GLY A 28 20.19 -13.94 12.11
N VAL A 29 19.13 -13.82 11.31
CA VAL A 29 18.92 -12.74 10.33
C VAL A 29 18.01 -11.68 10.93
N ASN A 30 18.44 -10.42 10.89
CA ASN A 30 17.65 -9.33 11.45
C ASN A 30 16.66 -8.78 10.42
N CYS A 31 15.36 -8.96 10.67
CA CYS A 31 14.29 -8.50 9.81
C CYS A 31 13.26 -7.66 10.56
N TYR A 32 12.55 -6.82 9.80
CA TYR A 32 11.57 -5.85 10.27
C TYR A 32 10.25 -6.06 9.53
N LEU A 33 9.15 -6.13 10.29
CA LEU A 33 7.81 -6.12 9.72
C LEU A 33 7.30 -4.68 9.61
N ARG A 34 7.09 -4.20 8.39
CA ARG A 34 6.51 -2.89 8.12
C ARG A 34 5.02 -3.02 7.79
N ASN A 35 4.22 -2.06 8.26
CA ASN A 35 2.76 -2.01 8.08
C ASN A 35 1.96 -3.13 8.80
N GLU A 36 2.56 -3.84 9.75
CA GLU A 36 1.87 -4.90 10.50
C GLU A 36 0.66 -4.36 11.28
N TYR A 37 0.86 -3.26 12.01
CA TYR A 37 -0.20 -2.66 12.83
C TYR A 37 -1.38 -2.11 12.00
N THR A 38 -1.08 -1.44 10.89
CA THR A 38 -2.10 -0.90 9.98
C THR A 38 -2.88 -2.03 9.31
N SER A 39 -2.20 -3.10 8.90
CA SER A 39 -2.84 -4.27 8.29
C SER A 39 -3.71 -5.05 9.30
N ARG A 40 -3.32 -5.12 10.59
CA ARG A 40 -4.18 -5.72 11.62
C ARG A 40 -5.48 -4.94 11.83
N ILE A 41 -5.48 -3.61 11.69
CA ILE A 41 -6.66 -2.76 11.89
C ILE A 41 -7.58 -2.77 10.65
N GLN A 42 -7.00 -2.82 9.46
CA GLN A 42 -7.75 -2.73 8.19
C GLN A 42 -8.14 -4.08 7.60
N TYR A 43 -7.92 -5.18 8.32
CA TYR A 43 -8.32 -6.51 7.88
C TYR A 43 -9.84 -6.57 7.64
N PRO A 44 -10.33 -7.08 6.48
CA PRO A 44 -9.59 -7.78 5.43
C PRO A 44 -9.15 -6.92 4.23
N VAL A 45 -9.33 -5.59 4.27
CA VAL A 45 -9.08 -4.67 3.13
C VAL A 45 -7.58 -4.50 2.83
N ASN A 46 -6.70 -4.65 3.85
CA ASN A 46 -5.23 -4.75 3.79
C ASN A 46 -4.55 -4.11 2.56
N VAL A 47 -4.74 -2.79 2.41
CA VAL A 47 -4.17 -2.05 1.29
C VAL A 47 -2.66 -1.89 1.47
N GLY A 48 -1.88 -2.66 0.71
CA GLY A 48 -0.42 -2.56 0.65
C GLY A 48 0.37 -3.61 1.43
N GLY A 49 -0.30 -4.54 2.11
CA GLY A 49 0.33 -5.69 2.78
C GLY A 49 1.33 -5.35 3.90
N ILE A 50 1.79 -6.42 4.56
CA ILE A 50 2.84 -6.44 5.57
C ILE A 50 4.15 -6.77 4.86
N ARG A 51 5.14 -5.89 4.96
CA ARG A 51 6.39 -6.02 4.22
C ARG A 51 7.50 -6.51 5.14
N ILE A 52 8.24 -7.52 4.70
CA ILE A 52 9.43 -8.02 5.39
C ILE A 52 10.63 -7.29 4.82
N GLU A 53 11.22 -6.43 5.63
CA GLU A 53 12.36 -5.60 5.30
C GLU A 53 13.61 -6.07 6.06
N LEU A 54 14.76 -6.17 5.39
CA LEU A 54 16.04 -6.55 5.98
C LEU A 54 17.21 -5.85 5.30
N LEU A 55 18.42 -5.95 5.87
CA LEU A 55 19.61 -5.35 5.26
C LEU A 55 19.96 -6.04 3.95
N GLU A 56 20.32 -5.28 2.92
CA GLU A 56 20.70 -5.78 1.60
C GLU A 56 21.81 -6.84 1.70
N SER A 57 22.74 -6.66 2.64
CA SER A 57 23.80 -7.64 2.96
C SER A 57 23.29 -8.99 3.48
N GLU A 58 22.12 -9.04 4.12
CA GLU A 58 21.51 -10.24 4.69
C GLU A 58 20.56 -10.97 3.72
N VAL A 59 20.22 -10.36 2.57
CA VAL A 59 19.32 -10.93 1.55
C VAL A 59 19.74 -12.33 1.09
N PRO A 60 21.02 -12.60 0.73
CA PRO A 60 21.42 -13.91 0.24
C PRO A 60 21.18 -15.00 1.30
N ARG A 61 21.52 -14.70 2.56
CA ARG A 61 21.33 -15.62 3.69
C ARG A 61 19.86 -15.85 3.98
N ALA A 62 19.04 -14.79 3.97
CA ALA A 62 17.60 -14.90 4.15
C ALA A 62 16.96 -15.79 3.08
N LYS A 63 17.38 -15.63 1.81
CA LYS A 63 16.91 -16.43 0.70
C LYS A 63 17.26 -17.91 0.86
N GLU A 64 18.50 -18.23 1.23
CA GLU A 64 18.91 -19.61 1.50
C GLU A 64 18.09 -20.27 2.61
N ILE A 65 17.83 -19.55 3.71
CA ILE A 65 17.00 -20.04 4.82
C ILE A 65 15.57 -20.31 4.35
N LEU A 66 14.99 -19.38 3.58
CA LEU A 66 13.62 -19.48 3.10
C LEU A 66 13.45 -20.64 2.12
N GLU A 67 14.36 -20.78 1.16
CA GLU A 67 14.37 -21.91 0.21
C GLU A 67 14.54 -23.25 0.94
N ALA A 68 15.43 -23.32 1.94
CA ALA A 68 15.63 -24.53 2.75
C ALA A 68 14.38 -24.93 3.57
N ASN A 69 13.54 -23.96 3.92
CA ASN A 69 12.28 -24.17 4.64
C ASN A 69 11.06 -24.30 3.70
N GLY A 70 11.28 -24.40 2.38
CA GLY A 70 10.22 -24.61 1.39
C GLY A 70 9.39 -23.36 1.09
N TYR A 71 9.90 -22.17 1.40
CA TYR A 71 9.25 -20.91 1.09
C TYR A 71 9.70 -20.42 -0.29
N GLU A 72 8.80 -20.49 -1.27
CA GLU A 72 9.01 -19.85 -2.58
C GLU A 72 8.62 -18.37 -2.48
N PHE A 73 9.50 -17.49 -2.95
CA PHE A 73 9.16 -16.08 -3.07
C PHE A 73 8.00 -15.94 -4.06
N PRO A 74 6.87 -15.28 -3.68
CA PRO A 74 5.89 -14.88 -4.67
C PRO A 74 6.60 -14.02 -5.71
N LYS A 75 6.44 -14.37 -6.99
CA LYS A 75 7.05 -13.62 -8.08
C LYS A 75 6.45 -12.20 -8.08
N GLU A 76 7.28 -11.18 -8.26
CA GLU A 76 6.86 -9.77 -8.34
C GLU A 76 5.68 -9.57 -9.32
N ASP A 77 5.57 -10.46 -10.30
CA ASP A 77 4.55 -10.53 -11.35
C ASP A 77 3.09 -10.69 -10.84
N GLU A 78 2.87 -11.26 -9.64
CA GLU A 78 1.50 -11.51 -9.12
C GLU A 78 0.91 -10.29 -8.39
N GLU A 79 1.72 -9.31 -7.99
CA GLU A 79 1.25 -8.11 -7.26
C GLU A 79 0.75 -6.98 -8.17
N ASP A 80 1.11 -7.02 -9.46
CA ASP A 80 0.64 -6.05 -10.45
C ASP A 80 -0.88 -6.14 -10.69
N GLU A 81 -1.52 -7.29 -10.45
CA GLU A 81 -2.96 -7.45 -10.73
C GLU A 81 -3.84 -6.62 -9.78
N GLN A 82 -3.47 -6.52 -8.50
CA GLN A 82 -4.27 -5.74 -7.54
C GLN A 82 -4.05 -4.23 -7.68
N LEU A 83 -2.80 -3.80 -7.93
CA LEU A 83 -2.51 -2.39 -8.28
C LEU A 83 -3.14 -2.01 -9.64
N GLN A 84 -3.28 -2.96 -10.57
CA GLN A 84 -4.04 -2.76 -11.81
C GLN A 84 -5.55 -2.65 -11.60
N ALA A 85 -6.14 -3.34 -10.62
CA ALA A 85 -7.57 -3.24 -10.35
C ALA A 85 -7.97 -1.86 -9.79
N VAL A 86 -7.21 -1.31 -8.82
CA VAL A 86 -7.44 0.06 -8.32
C VAL A 86 -7.01 1.14 -9.32
N SER A 87 -5.93 0.94 -10.08
CA SER A 87 -5.59 1.85 -11.18
C SER A 87 -6.58 1.77 -12.35
N GLY A 88 -7.24 0.63 -12.55
CA GLY A 88 -8.26 0.39 -13.56
C GLY A 88 -9.54 1.20 -13.32
N TRP A 89 -9.98 1.30 -12.07
CA TRP A 89 -11.12 2.15 -11.70
C TRP A 89 -10.79 3.65 -11.81
N VAL A 90 -9.58 4.06 -11.40
CA VAL A 90 -9.07 5.43 -11.58
C VAL A 90 -8.91 5.77 -13.07
N ARG A 91 -8.53 4.80 -13.91
CA ARG A 91 -8.47 4.94 -15.38
C ARG A 91 -9.85 5.12 -16.03
N HIS A 92 -10.94 4.74 -15.36
CA HIS A 92 -12.31 4.94 -15.83
C HIS A 92 -12.88 6.32 -15.47
N VAL A 93 -12.12 7.16 -14.75
CA VAL A 93 -12.44 8.58 -14.57
C VAL A 93 -11.61 9.39 -15.58
N PRO A 94 -12.09 9.57 -16.82
CA PRO A 94 -11.32 10.20 -17.91
C PRO A 94 -10.89 11.65 -17.64
N PHE A 95 -11.46 12.30 -16.61
CA PHE A 95 -11.21 13.70 -16.31
C PHE A 95 -9.91 13.95 -15.51
N LEU A 96 -9.41 12.96 -14.77
CA LEU A 96 -8.27 13.16 -13.86
C LEU A 96 -6.90 12.87 -14.51
N ARG A 97 -6.85 12.43 -15.77
CA ARG A 97 -5.63 11.81 -16.32
C ARG A 97 -4.59 12.78 -16.93
N HIS A 98 -4.90 14.05 -17.11
CA HIS A 98 -4.08 14.96 -17.93
C HIS A 98 -3.60 16.23 -17.21
N LEU A 99 -3.65 16.28 -15.88
CA LEU A 99 -3.20 17.42 -15.09
C LEU A 99 -2.19 16.98 -14.04
N PRO A 100 -1.05 17.69 -13.88
CA PRO A 100 -0.10 17.42 -12.80
C PRO A 100 -0.82 17.47 -11.44
N LEU A 101 -0.43 16.64 -10.47
CA LEU A 101 -1.10 16.46 -9.17
C LEU A 101 -1.49 17.79 -8.49
N GLU A 102 -0.64 18.81 -8.63
CA GLU A 102 -0.87 20.17 -8.12
C GLU A 102 -2.12 20.85 -8.73
N LYS A 103 -2.40 20.65 -10.02
CA LYS A 103 -3.57 21.21 -10.72
C LYS A 103 -4.84 20.42 -10.44
N GLN A 104 -4.74 19.11 -10.17
CA GLN A 104 -5.90 18.31 -9.76
C GLN A 104 -6.46 18.78 -8.41
N ILE A 105 -5.59 19.06 -7.45
CA ILE A 105 -5.98 19.55 -6.12
C ILE A 105 -6.70 20.90 -6.25
N ILE A 106 -6.19 21.80 -7.12
CA ILE A 106 -6.82 23.11 -7.37
C ILE A 106 -8.21 22.96 -8.01
N VAL A 107 -8.35 22.11 -9.03
CA VAL A 107 -9.65 21.90 -9.70
C VAL A 107 -10.67 21.28 -8.74
N LEU A 108 -10.25 20.30 -7.94
CA LEU A 108 -11.10 19.70 -6.91
C LEU A 108 -11.58 20.76 -5.90
N PHE A 109 -10.66 21.63 -5.44
CA PHE A 109 -10.98 22.71 -4.51
C PHE A 109 -12.00 23.69 -5.09
N ILE A 110 -11.85 24.06 -6.38
CA ILE A 110 -12.82 24.92 -7.08
C ILE A 110 -14.19 24.24 -7.18
N LEU A 111 -14.23 22.94 -7.52
CA LEU A 111 -15.47 22.18 -7.65
C LEU A 111 -16.21 22.10 -6.31
N VAL A 112 -15.49 21.82 -5.21
CA VAL A 112 -16.04 21.84 -3.85
C VAL A 112 -16.57 23.23 -3.47
N ALA A 113 -15.82 24.29 -3.78
CA ALA A 113 -16.25 25.65 -3.49
C ALA A 113 -17.54 26.04 -4.24
N VAL A 114 -17.64 25.67 -5.52
CA VAL A 114 -18.87 25.88 -6.33
C VAL A 114 -20.03 25.06 -5.77
N PHE A 115 -19.79 23.81 -5.38
CA PHE A 115 -20.81 22.97 -4.77
C PHE A 115 -21.34 23.55 -3.46
N LEU A 116 -20.45 24.02 -2.57
CA LEU A 116 -20.84 24.69 -1.32
C LEU A 116 -21.63 25.98 -1.58
N ALA A 117 -21.22 26.79 -2.56
CA ALA A 117 -21.96 27.98 -2.95
C ALA A 117 -23.38 27.66 -3.45
N LEU A 118 -23.53 26.59 -4.25
CA LEU A 118 -24.83 26.11 -4.68
C LEU A 118 -25.68 25.61 -3.50
N VAL A 119 -25.10 24.85 -2.57
CA VAL A 119 -25.81 24.37 -1.38
C VAL A 119 -26.30 25.55 -0.53
N ILE A 120 -25.47 26.58 -0.32
CA ILE A 120 -25.86 27.79 0.41
C ILE A 120 -26.97 28.53 -0.34
N TYR A 121 -26.85 28.68 -1.65
CA TYR A 121 -27.84 29.35 -2.48
C TYR A 121 -29.21 28.63 -2.44
N PHE A 122 -29.23 27.32 -2.66
CA PHE A 122 -30.46 26.52 -2.57
C PHE A 122 -31.01 26.47 -1.14
N GLY A 123 -30.15 26.37 -0.13
CA GLY A 123 -30.56 26.45 1.27
C GLY A 123 -31.21 27.78 1.61
N SER A 124 -30.69 28.89 1.08
CA SER A 124 -31.27 30.23 1.26
C SER A 124 -32.62 30.39 0.55
N LEU A 125 -32.80 29.75 -0.60
CA LEU A 125 -34.08 29.72 -1.32
C LEU A 125 -35.13 28.89 -0.58
N VAL A 126 -34.74 27.73 -0.02
CA VAL A 126 -35.62 26.88 0.78
C VAL A 126 -36.00 27.55 2.11
N SER A 127 -35.09 28.31 2.72
CA SER A 127 -35.36 29.04 3.97
C SER A 127 -36.24 30.30 3.79
N SER A 128 -36.43 30.79 2.56
CA SER A 128 -37.17 32.01 2.25
C SER A 128 -38.60 31.75 1.75
N ASN A 129 -39.03 30.48 1.69
CA ASN A 129 -40.41 30.05 1.40
C ASN A 129 -41.03 29.42 2.65
#